data_AF-A0A3L7W9Q7-F1
#
_entry.id   AF-A0A3L7W9Q7-F1
#
_cell.length_a   1.000
_cell.length_b   1.000
_cell.length_c   1.000
_cell.angle_alpha   90.00
_cell.angle_beta   90.00
_cell.angle_gamma   90.00
#
_symmetry.space_group_name_H-M   'P 1'
#
loop_
_entity.id
_entity.type
_entity.pdbx_description
1 polymer ?
#
loop_
_entity_poly.entity_id
_entity_poly.type
_entity_poly.pdbx_seq_one_letter_code
_entity_poly.pdbx_strand_id
1 'polypeptide(L)'
;AFIDIDEFLFSRSGDLLPTLNQYDQYPGVVVHWACYGSAAEHEDESAGLLNTYLHRAPTQWRENRKYKSVVHPARVTSMLGAHGAEYLNGELAVDETMRTVPPQPEAVLAKLSARRKERELAKGERRSTVAQLARRIRRMAGRIKKGSRRALKRFMQRFLPLLSRRSPWPQGSSSILTINHYRIRSRREYEEKIARWGSGKKYNSEQFHYYDRNEVFDPILKGRGRGPSVLS
;
A
#
# COMPACT_ATOMS: atom_id res chain seq x y z
N ALA A 1 -11.00 -8.14 4.77
CA ALA A 1 -9.96 -7.27 4.17
C ALA A 1 -10.51 -5.86 4.06
N PHE A 2 -9.65 -4.84 4.01
CA PHE A 2 -10.05 -3.47 3.64
C PHE A 2 -9.47 -3.16 2.26
N ILE A 3 -10.36 -2.97 1.28
CA ILE A 3 -10.02 -2.62 -0.11
C ILE A 3 -10.83 -1.38 -0.51
N ASP A 4 -10.30 -0.62 -1.45
CA ASP A 4 -10.95 0.59 -1.95
C ASP A 4 -12.07 0.21 -2.95
N ILE A 5 -13.01 1.12 -3.22
CA ILE A 5 -14.19 0.83 -4.07
C ILE A 5 -13.85 0.58 -5.54
N ASP A 6 -12.65 0.99 -5.97
CA ASP A 6 -12.08 0.79 -7.31
C ASP A 6 -11.11 -0.41 -7.38
N GLU A 7 -11.05 -1.20 -6.31
CA GLU A 7 -10.21 -2.38 -6.17
C GLU A 7 -11.04 -3.66 -6.08
N PHE A 8 -10.57 -4.70 -6.76
CA PHE A 8 -11.26 -6.00 -6.80
C PHE A 8 -10.27 -7.13 -6.54
N LEU A 9 -10.51 -7.91 -5.48
CA LEU A 9 -9.68 -9.06 -5.10
C LEU A 9 -10.10 -10.31 -5.89
N PHE A 10 -9.12 -10.97 -6.52
CA PHE A 10 -9.35 -12.16 -7.34
C PHE A 10 -8.34 -13.26 -7.06
N SER A 11 -8.79 -14.50 -7.31
CA SER A 11 -7.90 -15.63 -7.52
C SER A 11 -7.72 -15.88 -9.03
N ARG A 12 -6.48 -16.10 -9.44
CA ARG A 12 -6.10 -16.45 -10.82
C ARG A 12 -6.65 -17.84 -11.18
N SER A 13 -6.75 -18.76 -10.22
CA SER A 13 -7.30 -20.11 -10.40
C SER A 13 -8.84 -20.14 -10.50
N GLY A 14 -9.53 -19.03 -10.20
CA GLY A 14 -10.99 -18.92 -10.27
C GLY A 14 -11.61 -18.66 -8.90
N ASP A 15 -11.69 -19.70 -8.07
CA ASP A 15 -12.41 -19.61 -6.80
C ASP A 15 -11.60 -18.93 -5.71
N LEU A 16 -12.08 -17.76 -5.27
CA LEU A 16 -11.39 -16.94 -4.28
C LEU A 16 -11.35 -17.59 -2.89
N LEU A 17 -12.48 -18.10 -2.39
CA LEU A 17 -12.55 -18.63 -1.02
C LEU A 17 -11.64 -19.86 -0.81
N PRO A 18 -11.68 -20.91 -1.65
CA PRO A 18 -10.76 -22.03 -1.52
C PRO A 18 -9.29 -21.62 -1.65
N THR A 19 -9.00 -20.59 -2.47
CA THR A 19 -7.65 -20.05 -2.59
C THR A 19 -7.22 -19.37 -1.28
N LEU A 20 -8.08 -18.55 -0.67
CA LEU A 20 -7.77 -17.87 0.59
C LEU A 20 -7.59 -18.83 1.77
N ASN A 21 -8.35 -19.93 1.81
CA ASN A 21 -8.25 -20.94 2.88
C ASN A 21 -6.85 -21.57 2.96
N GLN A 22 -6.08 -21.57 1.87
CA GLN A 22 -4.69 -22.07 1.87
C GLN A 22 -3.76 -21.23 2.77
N TYR A 23 -4.19 -20.02 3.15
CA TYR A 23 -3.43 -19.08 3.96
C TYR A 23 -3.91 -19.00 5.43
N ASP A 24 -4.88 -19.81 5.86
CA ASP A 24 -5.50 -19.74 7.20
C ASP A 24 -4.50 -19.89 8.36
N GLN A 25 -3.40 -20.62 8.13
CA GLN A 25 -2.33 -20.78 9.12
C GLN A 25 -1.55 -19.47 9.40
N TYR A 26 -1.63 -18.49 8.50
CA TYR A 26 -0.95 -17.20 8.62
C TYR A 26 -1.88 -16.14 9.21
N PRO A 27 -1.33 -15.12 9.90
CA PRO A 27 -2.16 -14.07 10.49
C PRO A 27 -2.73 -13.12 9.42
N GLY A 28 -2.18 -13.15 8.21
CA GLY A 28 -2.73 -12.48 7.04
C GLY A 28 -1.90 -12.76 5.78
N VAL A 29 -2.51 -12.49 4.63
CA VAL A 29 -1.89 -12.51 3.30
C VAL A 29 -1.92 -11.12 2.69
N VAL A 30 -0.79 -10.65 2.16
CA VAL A 30 -0.72 -9.43 1.36
C VAL A 30 -0.95 -9.75 -0.11
N VAL A 31 -1.77 -8.95 -0.75
CA VAL A 31 -2.14 -9.14 -2.16
C VAL A 31 -1.78 -7.87 -2.93
N HIS A 32 -0.92 -8.03 -3.94
CA HIS A 32 -0.41 -6.93 -4.72
C HIS A 32 -1.43 -6.40 -5.73
N TRP A 33 -1.33 -5.09 -5.98
CA TRP A 33 -2.08 -4.46 -7.05
C TRP A 33 -1.64 -4.96 -8.43
N ALA A 34 -2.62 -5.11 -9.31
CA ALA A 34 -2.47 -5.16 -10.75
C ALA A 34 -3.20 -3.94 -11.31
N CYS A 35 -2.46 -2.87 -11.59
CA CYS A 35 -3.03 -1.63 -12.10
C CYS A 35 -3.35 -1.73 -13.60
N TYR A 36 -4.61 -1.51 -13.94
CA TYR A 36 -5.11 -1.49 -15.32
C TYR A 36 -5.08 -0.08 -15.89
N GLY A 37 -4.78 0.02 -17.18
CA GLY A 37 -4.86 1.26 -17.94
C GLY A 37 -6.20 1.39 -18.67
N SER A 38 -6.33 2.47 -19.43
CA SER A 38 -7.54 2.80 -20.20
C SER A 38 -7.80 1.87 -21.39
N ALA A 39 -6.85 0.99 -21.73
CA ALA A 39 -6.89 0.09 -22.87
C ALA A 39 -7.14 0.79 -24.23
N ALA A 40 -6.70 2.05 -24.37
CA ALA A 40 -6.95 2.92 -25.52
C ALA A 40 -8.45 3.12 -25.76
N GLU A 41 -9.06 3.98 -24.93
CA GLU A 41 -10.41 4.57 -25.07
C GLU A 41 -11.46 3.66 -25.72
N HIS A 42 -12.16 2.88 -24.88
CA HIS A 42 -13.35 2.16 -25.31
C HIS A 42 -14.59 3.06 -25.22
N GLU A 43 -15.34 3.17 -26.32
CA GLU A 43 -16.62 3.91 -26.36
C GLU A 43 -17.77 3.11 -25.71
N ASP A 44 -17.63 1.77 -25.65
CA ASP A 44 -18.67 0.90 -25.12
C ASP A 44 -18.46 0.56 -23.64
N GLU A 45 -19.03 1.40 -22.77
CA GLU A 45 -19.05 1.19 -21.33
C GLU A 45 -20.08 0.12 -20.89
N SER A 46 -20.94 -0.37 -21.80
CA SER A 46 -22.04 -1.29 -21.46
C SER A 46 -21.56 -2.71 -21.13
N ALA A 47 -20.39 -3.11 -21.62
CA ALA A 47 -19.80 -4.43 -21.35
C ALA A 47 -19.34 -4.62 -19.88
N GLY A 48 -19.25 -3.53 -19.11
CA GLY A 48 -18.80 -3.55 -17.73
C GLY A 48 -17.28 -3.61 -17.58
N LEU A 49 -16.79 -3.07 -16.47
CA LEU A 49 -15.38 -2.75 -16.23
C LEU A 49 -14.43 -3.96 -16.45
N LEU A 50 -14.83 -5.15 -16.02
CA LEU A 50 -13.98 -6.36 -16.11
C LEU A 50 -13.87 -6.94 -17.54
N ASN A 51 -14.78 -6.56 -18.44
CA ASN A 51 -14.76 -7.00 -19.84
C ASN A 51 -14.13 -5.95 -20.77
N THR A 52 -14.17 -4.67 -20.37
CA THR A 52 -13.63 -3.55 -21.14
C THR A 52 -12.13 -3.38 -20.92
N TYR A 53 -11.66 -3.32 -19.67
CA TYR A 53 -10.26 -3.01 -19.36
C TYR A 53 -9.43 -4.28 -19.18
N LEU A 54 -8.90 -4.78 -20.30
CA LEU A 54 -8.15 -6.05 -20.36
C LEU A 54 -6.63 -5.87 -20.42
N HIS A 55 -6.13 -4.63 -20.36
CA HIS A 55 -4.70 -4.34 -20.42
C HIS A 55 -4.23 -3.66 -19.14
N ARG A 56 -3.07 -4.09 -18.65
CA ARG A 56 -2.49 -3.62 -17.38
C ARG A 56 -1.00 -3.36 -17.47
N ALA A 57 -0.50 -2.68 -16.44
CA ALA A 57 0.92 -2.49 -16.23
C ALA A 57 1.64 -3.82 -15.97
N PRO A 58 2.94 -3.93 -16.34
CA PRO A 58 3.77 -5.07 -15.97
C PRO A 58 3.78 -5.28 -14.46
N THR A 59 3.82 -6.54 -14.02
CA THR A 59 3.83 -6.88 -12.59
C THR A 59 4.99 -6.22 -11.82
N GLN A 60 6.12 -6.00 -12.50
CA GLN A 60 7.31 -5.33 -11.94
C GLN A 60 7.21 -3.81 -11.86
N TRP A 61 6.12 -3.23 -12.35
CA TRP A 61 5.92 -1.79 -12.28
C TRP A 61 5.83 -1.32 -10.83
N ARG A 62 6.41 -0.15 -10.56
CA ARG A 62 6.64 0.34 -9.19
C ARG A 62 5.36 0.41 -8.35
N GLU A 63 4.24 0.79 -8.94
CA GLU A 63 2.95 0.94 -8.24
C GLU A 63 2.33 -0.42 -7.92
N ASN A 64 2.56 -1.46 -8.72
CA ASN A 64 2.13 -2.84 -8.44
C ASN A 64 2.86 -3.46 -7.23
N ARG A 65 3.87 -2.79 -6.67
CA ARG A 65 4.46 -3.17 -5.36
C ARG A 65 3.57 -2.79 -4.17
N LYS A 66 2.59 -1.92 -4.37
CA LYS A 66 1.56 -1.66 -3.36
C LYS A 66 0.66 -2.89 -3.23
N TYR A 67 0.05 -3.02 -2.07
CA TYR A 67 -0.78 -4.16 -1.73
C TYR A 67 -1.87 -3.75 -0.74
N LYS A 68 -2.82 -4.65 -0.54
CA LYS A 68 -3.70 -4.66 0.64
C LYS A 68 -3.52 -5.98 1.38
N SER A 69 -3.96 -6.01 2.64
CA SER A 69 -3.88 -7.21 3.47
C SER A 69 -5.25 -7.81 3.69
N VAL A 70 -5.37 -9.12 3.45
CA VAL A 70 -6.45 -9.96 3.95
C VAL A 70 -5.96 -10.55 5.27
N VAL A 71 -6.60 -10.20 6.38
CA VAL A 71 -6.10 -10.51 7.73
C VAL A 71 -7.06 -11.41 8.47
N HIS A 72 -6.52 -12.23 9.37
CA HIS A 72 -7.29 -12.95 10.38
C HIS A 72 -7.56 -11.99 11.56
N PRO A 73 -8.79 -11.50 11.78
CA PRO A 73 -9.04 -10.42 12.74
C PRO A 73 -8.60 -10.74 14.18
N ALA A 74 -8.78 -11.99 14.62
CA ALA A 74 -8.38 -12.43 15.96
C ALA A 74 -6.85 -12.44 16.18
N ARG A 75 -6.04 -12.33 15.11
CA ARG A 75 -4.57 -12.31 15.17
C ARG A 75 -4.00 -10.92 14.89
N VAL A 76 -4.85 -9.89 14.76
CA VAL A 76 -4.44 -8.50 14.50
C VAL A 76 -4.44 -7.70 15.80
N THR A 77 -3.33 -7.03 16.10
CA THR A 77 -3.19 -6.09 17.21
C THR A 77 -3.66 -4.69 16.82
N SER A 78 -3.26 -4.22 15.64
CA SER A 78 -3.62 -2.88 15.15
C SER A 78 -3.47 -2.77 13.63
N MET A 79 -4.27 -1.93 12.99
CA MET A 79 -4.05 -1.55 11.59
C MET A 79 -2.93 -0.50 11.51
N LEU A 80 -2.05 -0.66 10.52
CA LEU A 80 -0.89 0.20 10.28
C LEU A 80 -1.15 1.31 9.24
N GLY A 81 -2.33 1.30 8.64
CA GLY A 81 -2.78 2.16 7.55
C GLY A 81 -3.77 1.40 6.67
N ALA A 82 -4.03 1.92 5.47
CA ALA A 82 -4.95 1.27 4.52
C ALA A 82 -4.41 -0.04 3.92
N HIS A 83 -3.14 -0.38 4.14
CA HIS A 83 -2.45 -1.46 3.42
C HIS A 83 -2.08 -2.67 4.29
N GLY A 84 -1.83 -2.47 5.59
CA GLY A 84 -1.23 -3.50 6.44
C GLY A 84 -1.68 -3.46 7.89
N ALA A 85 -1.34 -4.53 8.61
CA ALA A 85 -1.66 -4.72 10.02
C ALA A 85 -0.41 -5.16 10.81
N GLU A 86 -0.44 -4.92 12.11
CA GLU A 86 0.42 -5.57 13.10
C GLU A 86 -0.31 -6.77 13.67
N TYR A 87 0.40 -7.88 13.83
CA TYR A 87 -0.15 -9.13 14.31
C TYR A 87 0.29 -9.44 15.74
N LEU A 88 -0.44 -10.34 16.40
CA LEU A 88 -0.10 -10.80 17.75
C LEU A 88 1.28 -11.47 17.76
N ASN A 89 1.95 -11.45 18.92
CA ASN A 89 3.21 -12.17 19.16
C ASN A 89 4.36 -11.87 18.17
N GLY A 90 4.29 -10.77 17.43
CA GLY A 90 5.27 -10.41 16.41
C GLY A 90 5.18 -11.28 15.15
N GLU A 91 4.07 -11.98 14.93
CA GLU A 91 3.83 -12.73 13.70
C GLU A 91 3.87 -11.83 12.45
N LEU A 92 4.15 -12.44 11.30
CA LEU A 92 4.27 -11.73 10.02
C LEU A 92 3.25 -12.28 9.02
N ALA A 93 2.70 -11.38 8.21
CA ALA A 93 1.93 -11.77 7.04
C ALA A 93 2.83 -12.43 5.99
N VAL A 94 2.19 -13.16 5.07
CA VAL A 94 2.85 -13.71 3.89
C VAL A 94 2.35 -13.06 2.61
N ASP A 95 3.11 -13.17 1.52
CA ASP A 95 2.61 -12.90 0.18
C ASP A 95 1.89 -14.13 -0.41
N GLU A 96 1.39 -14.00 -1.64
CA GLU A 96 0.71 -15.11 -2.32
C GLU A 96 1.58 -16.37 -2.51
N THR A 97 2.91 -16.24 -2.41
CA THR A 97 3.86 -17.36 -2.49
C THR A 97 4.20 -17.96 -1.13
N MET A 98 3.45 -17.57 -0.08
CA MET A 98 3.66 -17.96 1.31
C MET A 98 5.00 -17.51 1.90
N ARG A 99 5.64 -16.50 1.29
CA ARG A 99 6.87 -15.90 1.83
C ARG A 99 6.52 -14.80 2.81
N THR A 100 7.18 -14.79 3.96
CA THR A 100 6.96 -13.76 4.98
C THR A 100 7.32 -12.38 4.44
N VAL A 101 6.45 -11.42 4.74
CA VAL A 101 6.62 -10.03 4.32
C VAL A 101 7.03 -9.20 5.53
N PRO A 102 8.16 -8.48 5.46
CA PRO A 102 8.60 -7.65 6.57
C PRO A 102 7.59 -6.53 6.84
N PRO A 103 7.52 -6.00 8.07
CA PRO A 103 6.62 -4.89 8.38
C PRO A 103 7.03 -3.63 7.59
N GLN A 104 6.03 -2.91 7.07
CA GLN A 104 6.27 -1.72 6.24
C GLN A 104 7.04 -0.62 7.01
N PRO A 105 8.10 0.00 6.44
CA PRO A 105 8.91 0.99 7.13
C PRO A 105 8.10 2.25 7.46
N GLU A 106 7.17 2.63 6.58
CA GLU A 106 6.28 3.78 6.77
C GLU A 106 5.34 3.57 7.96
N ALA A 107 4.85 2.35 8.15
CA ALA A 107 4.03 1.96 9.29
C ALA A 107 4.81 1.95 10.61
N VAL A 108 6.04 1.43 10.59
CA VAL A 108 6.97 1.47 11.74
C VAL A 108 7.30 2.92 12.09
N LEU A 109 7.56 3.77 11.10
CA LEU A 109 7.84 5.20 11.27
C LEU A 109 6.62 5.97 11.81
N ALA A 110 5.42 5.66 11.32
CA ALA A 110 4.16 6.24 11.83
C ALA A 110 3.98 5.92 13.33
N LYS A 111 4.21 4.67 13.75
CA LYS A 111 4.20 4.28 15.17
C LYS A 111 5.24 4.99 16.01
N LEU A 112 6.48 5.12 15.52
CA LEU A 112 7.52 5.87 16.21
C LEU A 112 7.14 7.36 16.37
N SER A 113 6.45 7.93 15.37
CA SER A 113 5.98 9.31 15.43
C SER A 113 4.81 9.51 16.40
N ALA A 114 3.87 8.54 16.47
CA ALA A 114 2.74 8.54 17.40
C ALA A 114 3.20 8.39 18.86
N ARG A 115 4.07 7.41 19.15
CA ARG A 115 4.68 7.23 20.48
C ARG A 115 5.48 8.45 20.92
N ARG A 116 6.11 9.17 19.98
CA ARG A 116 6.78 10.44 20.26
C ARG A 116 5.78 11.53 20.63
N LYS A 117 4.65 11.65 19.93
CA LYS A 117 3.58 12.60 20.27
C LYS A 117 2.99 12.31 21.65
N GLU A 118 2.69 11.05 21.96
CA GLU A 118 2.20 10.64 23.30
C GLU A 118 3.20 10.96 24.40
N ARG A 119 4.49 10.68 24.19
CA ARG A 119 5.56 11.06 25.13
C ARG A 119 5.73 12.57 25.30
N GLU A 120 5.48 13.35 24.26
CA GLU A 120 5.50 14.82 24.33
C GLU A 120 4.24 15.37 25.03
N LEU A 121 3.08 14.71 24.86
CA LEU A 121 1.83 15.02 25.56
C LEU A 121 1.94 14.71 27.06
N ALA A 122 2.45 13.54 27.41
CA ALA A 122 2.73 13.13 28.80
C ALA A 122 3.83 13.97 29.47
N LYS A 123 4.74 14.57 28.68
CA LYS A 123 5.69 15.59 29.16
C LYS A 123 5.04 16.96 29.38
N GLY A 124 3.86 17.22 28.82
CA GLY A 124 3.06 18.44 29.02
C GLY A 124 2.51 18.56 30.45
N GLU A 125 2.19 17.43 31.09
CA GLU A 125 1.63 17.39 32.45
C GLU A 125 2.70 17.47 33.55
N ARG A 126 3.94 17.04 33.29
CA ARG A 126 5.09 17.16 34.22
C ARG A 126 5.83 18.51 34.11
N ARG A 127 5.16 19.58 33.67
CA ARG A 127 5.82 20.86 33.32
C ARG A 127 6.17 21.77 34.50
N SER A 128 5.69 21.53 35.73
CA SER A 128 6.00 22.41 36.85
C SER A 128 7.45 22.23 37.37
N THR A 129 7.95 21.00 37.46
CA THR A 129 9.28 20.70 38.06
C THR A 129 10.39 20.46 37.03
N VAL A 130 10.09 19.81 35.90
CA VAL A 130 11.11 19.50 34.87
C VAL A 130 11.52 20.74 34.06
N ALA A 131 10.63 21.73 33.88
CA ALA A 131 10.95 22.97 33.19
C ALA A 131 11.96 23.85 33.95
N GLN A 132 11.99 23.76 35.29
CA GLN A 132 12.97 24.42 36.14
C GLN A 132 14.34 23.75 36.04
N LEU A 133 14.39 22.41 36.08
CA LEU A 133 15.62 21.64 35.91
C LEU A 133 16.20 21.75 34.49
N ALA A 134 15.35 21.75 33.46
CA ALA A 134 15.75 21.88 32.06
C ALA A 134 16.28 23.29 31.70
N ARG A 135 15.95 24.33 32.48
CA ARG A 135 16.56 25.67 32.35
C ARG A 135 17.98 25.69 32.94
N ARG A 136 18.19 25.02 34.09
CA ARG A 136 19.52 24.81 34.68
C ARG A 136 20.43 24.00 33.76
N ILE A 137 19.95 22.89 33.22
CA ILE A 137 20.72 22.05 32.30
C ILE A 137 20.97 22.74 30.97
N ARG A 138 20.04 23.54 30.42
CA ARG A 138 20.30 24.35 29.19
C ARG A 138 21.36 25.42 29.37
N ARG A 139 21.43 26.06 30.55
CA ARG A 139 22.53 26.99 30.88
C ARG A 139 23.89 26.27 30.92
N MET A 140 23.93 25.01 31.35
CA MET A 140 25.16 24.20 31.32
C MET A 140 25.48 23.63 29.93
N ALA A 141 24.47 23.17 29.18
CA ALA A 141 24.61 22.51 27.89
C ALA A 141 24.77 23.49 26.70
N GLY A 142 24.61 24.80 26.92
CA GLY A 142 25.00 25.84 25.96
C GLY A 142 26.48 25.80 25.55
N ARG A 143 27.30 24.98 26.23
CA ARG A 143 28.70 24.71 25.89
C ARG A 143 28.95 23.47 24.99
N ILE A 144 27.94 22.68 24.59
CA ILE A 144 28.17 21.45 23.81
C ILE A 144 27.32 21.42 22.53
N LYS A 145 28.00 21.31 21.38
CA LYS A 145 27.48 21.60 20.03
C LYS A 145 26.36 20.65 19.53
N LYS A 146 25.45 21.30 18.80
CA LYS A 146 24.27 20.90 18.02
C LYS A 146 24.59 19.86 16.90
N GLY A 147 24.96 18.62 17.23
CA GLY A 147 25.53 17.67 16.26
C GLY A 147 24.67 16.50 15.72
N SER A 148 23.72 15.92 16.45
CA SER A 148 23.37 14.50 16.17
C SER A 148 22.23 14.20 15.19
N ARG A 149 21.38 15.18 14.80
CA ARG A 149 20.22 14.89 13.92
C ARG A 149 20.54 14.85 12.43
N ARG A 150 21.51 15.65 11.96
CA ARG A 150 21.93 15.67 10.55
C ARG A 150 22.83 14.48 10.21
N ALA A 151 23.65 14.03 11.16
CA ALA A 151 24.52 12.86 11.00
C ALA A 151 23.71 11.57 10.82
N LEU A 152 22.66 11.35 11.63
CA LEU A 152 21.82 10.16 11.53
C LEU A 152 21.03 10.11 10.20
N LYS A 153 20.50 11.25 9.74
CA LYS A 153 19.81 11.34 8.44
C LYS A 153 20.77 11.08 7.27
N ARG A 154 21.99 11.63 7.31
CA ARG A 154 23.03 11.39 6.29
C ARG A 154 23.56 9.95 6.34
N PHE A 155 23.65 9.36 7.53
CA PHE A 155 24.02 7.96 7.71
C PHE A 155 22.96 7.05 7.09
N MET A 156 21.67 7.24 7.40
CA MET A 156 20.59 6.46 6.77
C MET A 156 20.51 6.69 5.26
N GLN A 157 20.67 7.92 4.76
CA GLN A 157 20.65 8.22 3.33
C GLN A 157 21.84 7.63 2.56
N ARG A 158 22.97 7.37 3.22
CA ARG A 158 24.20 6.86 2.60
C ARG A 158 24.38 5.35 2.77
N PHE A 159 23.84 4.75 3.83
CA PHE A 159 23.90 3.30 4.04
C PHE A 159 22.74 2.53 3.41
N LEU A 160 21.54 3.11 3.33
CA LEU A 160 20.37 2.42 2.77
C LEU A 160 20.52 2.05 1.27
N PRO A 161 21.15 2.89 0.41
CA PRO A 161 21.37 2.53 -1.00
C PRO A 161 22.45 1.46 -1.20
N LEU A 162 23.39 1.31 -0.26
CA LEU A 162 24.45 0.30 -0.32
C LEU A 162 23.95 -1.12 0.05
N LEU A 163 22.79 -1.22 0.70
CA LEU A 163 22.07 -2.47 0.95
C LEU A 163 20.94 -2.74 -0.07
N SER A 164 20.71 -1.84 -1.04
CA SER A 164 19.61 -1.98 -2.00
C SER A 164 19.98 -1.55 -3.43
N ARG A 165 20.78 -2.38 -4.14
CA ARG A 165 20.55 -2.56 -5.59
C ARG A 165 19.34 -3.45 -5.89
N ARG A 166 18.72 -4.02 -4.85
CA ARG A 166 17.41 -4.67 -4.87
C ARG A 166 16.55 -4.07 -3.77
N SER A 167 15.33 -3.68 -4.11
CA SER A 167 14.30 -3.38 -3.11
C SER A 167 14.22 -4.57 -2.14
N PRO A 168 14.26 -4.37 -0.81
CA PRO A 168 14.10 -5.46 0.15
C PRO A 168 12.68 -6.06 0.11
N TRP A 169 11.75 -5.40 -0.57
CA TRP A 169 10.41 -5.91 -0.85
C TRP A 169 10.48 -6.92 -1.98
N PRO A 170 9.90 -8.13 -1.81
CA PRO A 170 9.76 -9.07 -2.91
C PRO A 170 9.15 -8.34 -4.09
N GLN A 171 9.64 -8.64 -5.29
CA GLN A 171 8.97 -8.23 -6.51
C GLN A 171 7.52 -8.69 -6.38
N GLY A 172 6.58 -7.77 -6.50
CA GLY A 172 5.17 -8.09 -6.29
C GLY A 172 4.80 -9.27 -7.17
N SER A 173 4.17 -10.29 -6.60
CA SER A 173 3.69 -11.45 -7.34
C SER A 173 2.16 -11.35 -7.48
N SER A 174 1.63 -11.81 -8.61
CA SER A 174 0.20 -11.70 -8.97
C SER A 174 -0.30 -12.96 -9.69
N SER A 175 0.34 -14.09 -9.42
CA SER A 175 0.17 -15.38 -10.08
C SER A 175 -0.93 -16.26 -9.47
N ILE A 176 -1.30 -16.01 -8.22
CA ILE A 176 -2.32 -16.74 -7.46
C ILE A 176 -3.42 -15.78 -7.00
N LEU A 177 -3.06 -14.74 -6.26
CA LEU A 177 -3.95 -13.70 -5.75
C LEU A 177 -3.57 -12.34 -6.33
N THR A 178 -4.57 -11.55 -6.73
CA THR A 178 -4.34 -10.22 -7.28
C THR A 178 -5.44 -9.26 -6.89
N ILE A 179 -5.10 -7.99 -6.73
CA ILE A 179 -6.08 -6.91 -6.61
C ILE A 179 -6.05 -6.13 -7.91
N ASN A 180 -7.09 -6.26 -8.74
CA ASN A 180 -7.22 -5.42 -9.92
C ASN A 180 -7.56 -4.00 -9.46
N HIS A 181 -6.77 -3.02 -9.91
CA HIS A 181 -6.97 -1.61 -9.58
C HIS A 181 -7.19 -0.78 -10.83
N TYR A 182 -8.39 -0.20 -10.96
CA TYR A 182 -8.81 0.56 -12.15
C TYR A 182 -8.79 2.06 -11.90
N ARG A 183 -7.57 2.57 -11.68
CA ARG A 183 -7.36 3.97 -11.31
C ARG A 183 -7.69 4.96 -12.45
N ILE A 184 -7.46 4.54 -13.70
CA ILE A 184 -7.70 5.31 -14.91
C ILE A 184 -8.51 4.45 -15.87
N ARG A 185 -9.62 5.01 -16.36
CA ARG A 185 -10.53 4.37 -17.32
C ARG A 185 -10.56 5.09 -18.66
N SER A 186 -10.52 6.43 -18.66
CA SER A 186 -10.40 7.25 -19.86
C SER A 186 -9.72 8.58 -19.54
N ARG A 187 -9.24 9.29 -20.57
CA ARG A 187 -8.72 10.65 -20.42
C ARG A 187 -9.80 11.59 -19.90
N ARG A 188 -11.00 11.51 -20.49
CA ARG A 188 -12.15 12.33 -20.09
C ARG A 188 -12.50 12.15 -18.60
N GLU A 189 -12.65 10.91 -18.12
CA GLU A 189 -12.94 10.67 -16.70
C GLU A 189 -11.82 11.23 -15.81
N TYR A 190 -10.57 11.04 -16.22
CA TYR A 190 -9.44 11.54 -15.45
C TYR A 190 -9.48 13.08 -15.35
N GLU A 191 -9.80 13.78 -16.43
CA GLU A 191 -10.01 15.23 -16.45
C GLU A 191 -11.20 15.66 -15.57
N GLU A 192 -12.33 14.95 -15.63
CA GLU A 192 -13.48 15.19 -14.74
C GLU A 192 -13.15 14.95 -13.26
N LYS A 193 -12.32 13.93 -12.97
CA LYS A 193 -11.81 13.66 -11.61
C LYS A 193 -10.89 14.78 -11.12
N ILE A 194 -10.06 15.35 -12.01
CA ILE A 194 -9.26 16.53 -11.72
C ILE A 194 -10.16 17.75 -11.49
N ALA A 195 -11.19 17.97 -12.32
CA ALA A 195 -12.09 19.10 -12.14
C ALA A 195 -12.84 19.04 -10.80
N ARG A 196 -13.24 17.83 -10.37
CA ARG A 196 -13.95 17.62 -9.10
C ARG A 196 -13.05 17.72 -7.86
N TRP A 197 -11.84 17.17 -7.90
CA TRP A 197 -11.00 16.96 -6.70
C TRP A 197 -9.61 17.61 -6.78
N GLY A 198 -9.30 18.29 -7.89
CA GLY A 198 -8.00 18.82 -8.22
C GLY A 198 -7.71 20.18 -7.60
N SER A 199 -7.69 20.28 -6.27
CA SER A 199 -7.03 21.41 -5.63
C SER A 199 -5.51 21.15 -5.56
N GLY A 200 -4.76 21.67 -6.54
CA GLY A 200 -3.29 21.77 -6.53
C GLY A 200 -2.53 20.88 -7.52
N LYS A 201 -1.23 21.14 -7.68
CA LYS A 201 -0.22 20.52 -8.58
C LYS A 201 -0.13 18.97 -8.59
N LYS A 202 -1.02 18.28 -7.86
CA LYS A 202 -1.01 16.83 -7.64
C LYS A 202 -1.64 16.03 -8.77
N TYR A 203 -2.36 16.63 -9.71
CA TYR A 203 -2.93 15.91 -10.86
C TYR A 203 -2.68 16.68 -12.15
N ASN A 204 -1.98 16.06 -13.10
CA ASN A 204 -1.62 16.65 -14.40
C ASN A 204 -1.63 15.57 -15.51
N SER A 205 -1.39 15.99 -16.76
CA SER A 205 -1.33 15.09 -17.92
C SER A 205 -0.18 14.08 -17.81
N GLU A 206 0.97 14.47 -17.26
CA GLU A 206 2.10 13.55 -17.05
C GLU A 206 1.71 12.37 -16.14
N GLN A 207 0.92 12.64 -15.10
CA GLN A 207 0.40 11.59 -14.24
C GLN A 207 -0.59 10.68 -14.96
N PHE A 208 -1.43 11.20 -15.86
CA PHE A 208 -2.28 10.35 -16.68
C PHE A 208 -1.42 9.31 -17.40
N HIS A 209 -0.40 9.76 -18.15
CA HIS A 209 0.50 8.88 -18.89
C HIS A 209 1.33 7.95 -18.01
N TYR A 210 1.66 8.38 -16.78
CA TYR A 210 2.36 7.52 -15.83
C TYR A 210 1.51 6.32 -15.40
N TYR A 211 0.21 6.54 -15.15
CA TYR A 211 -0.70 5.50 -14.65
C TYR A 211 -1.44 4.75 -15.76
N ASP A 212 -1.60 5.33 -16.95
CA ASP A 212 -2.20 4.70 -18.13
C ASP A 212 -1.21 3.74 -18.79
N ARG A 213 -1.16 2.52 -18.27
CA ARG A 213 -0.18 1.48 -18.60
C ARG A 213 -0.92 0.25 -19.12
N ASN A 214 -0.68 -0.10 -20.38
CA ASN A 214 -1.45 -1.10 -21.12
C ASN A 214 -0.57 -2.20 -21.74
N GLU A 215 0.62 -2.45 -21.18
CA GLU A 215 1.63 -3.32 -21.81
C GLU A 215 1.30 -4.82 -21.76
N VAL A 216 0.51 -5.26 -20.78
CA VAL A 216 0.21 -6.68 -20.57
C VAL A 216 -1.27 -6.92 -20.81
N PHE A 217 -1.58 -7.75 -21.80
CA PHE A 217 -2.93 -8.28 -22.00
C PHE A 217 -3.25 -9.31 -20.90
N ASP A 218 -4.32 -9.10 -20.16
CA ASP A 218 -4.76 -9.90 -19.02
C ASP A 218 -6.26 -10.24 -19.16
N PRO A 219 -6.61 -11.28 -19.92
CA PRO A 219 -8.01 -11.62 -20.21
C PRO A 219 -8.69 -12.40 -19.09
N ILE A 220 -8.15 -12.37 -17.86
CA ILE A 220 -8.54 -13.33 -16.81
C ILE A 220 -10.01 -13.31 -16.44
N LEU A 221 -10.70 -12.21 -16.69
CA LEU A 221 -12.12 -12.07 -16.39
C LEU A 221 -13.02 -12.16 -17.62
N LYS A 222 -12.44 -12.18 -18.83
CA LYS A 222 -13.21 -12.31 -20.06
C LYS A 222 -13.88 -13.69 -20.11
N GLY A 223 -15.20 -13.71 -19.92
CA GLY A 223 -16.02 -14.93 -19.94
C GLY A 223 -16.34 -15.53 -18.57
N ARG A 224 -15.74 -15.04 -17.46
CA ARG A 224 -16.07 -15.49 -16.09
C ARG A 224 -17.32 -14.81 -15.50
N GLY A 225 -17.85 -13.79 -16.18
CA GLY A 225 -19.07 -13.07 -15.78
C GLY A 225 -20.39 -13.84 -16.02
N ARG A 226 -20.35 -15.05 -16.59
CA ARG A 226 -21.50 -15.96 -16.53
C ARG A 226 -21.46 -16.64 -15.17
N GLY A 227 -22.14 -16.05 -14.19
CA GLY A 227 -22.50 -16.79 -12.98
C GLY A 227 -23.22 -18.10 -13.36
N PRO A 228 -23.30 -19.09 -12.46
CA PRO A 228 -24.12 -20.26 -12.72
C PRO A 228 -25.51 -19.80 -13.17
N SER A 229 -25.94 -20.25 -14.34
CA SER A 229 -27.31 -20.04 -14.77
C SER A 229 -28.20 -20.68 -13.72
N VAL A 230 -28.84 -19.86 -12.89
CA VAL A 230 -29.95 -20.31 -12.06
C VAL A 230 -31.12 -20.51 -13.04
N LEU A 231 -31.05 -21.59 -13.81
CA LEU A 231 -32.19 -22.10 -14.56
C LEU A 231 -32.98 -22.96 -13.58
N SER A 232 -34.09 -22.35 -13.15
CA SER A 232 -35.40 -22.93 -12.81
C SER A 232 -35.46 -24.42 -12.54
#